data_AF-A0A959K0H0-F1
#
_entry.id   AF-A0A959K0H0-F1
#
_cell.length_a   1.000
_cell.length_b   1.000
_cell.length_c   1.000
_cell.angle_alpha   90.00
_cell.angle_beta   90.00
_cell.angle_gamma   90.00
#
_symmetry.space_group_name_H-M   'P 1'
#
loop_
_entity.id
_entity.type
_entity.pdbx_description
1 polymer ?
#
loop_
_entity_poly.entity_id
_entity_poly.type
_entity_poly.pdbx_seq_one_letter_code
_entity_poly.pdbx_strand_id
1 'polypeptide(L)' 'MKKEFRSFVKALSWISDHARNEQDFKLLKEQLETHHYFTGEYFLYTNLACSSNGGKI' A
#
# COMPACT_ATOMS: atom_id res chain seq x y z
N MET A 1 -7.19 -3.56 -6.32
CA MET A 1 -6.30 -4.46 -7.09
C MET A 1 -5.13 -4.89 -6.21
N LYS A 2 -4.63 -6.13 -6.32
CA LYS A 2 -3.43 -6.59 -5.57
C LYS A 2 -2.18 -6.19 -6.38
N LYS A 3 -1.21 -5.55 -5.73
CA LYS A 3 0.10 -5.24 -6.31
C LYS A 3 1.17 -6.01 -5.54
N GLU A 4 1.83 -6.93 -6.22
CA GLU A 4 2.87 -7.79 -5.66
C GLU A 4 4.27 -7.23 -5.96
N PHE A 5 5.20 -7.50 -5.06
CA PHE A 5 6.58 -7.05 -5.13
C PHE A 5 7.53 -8.23 -4.93
N ARG A 6 8.64 -8.23 -5.68
CA ARG A 6 9.67 -9.27 -5.56
C ARG A 6 10.53 -9.13 -4.31
N SER A 7 10.54 -7.95 -3.68
CA SER A 7 11.33 -7.68 -2.48
C SER A 7 10.75 -6.51 -1.70
N PHE A 8 11.07 -6.48 -0.41
CA PHE A 8 10.72 -5.39 0.49
C PHE A 8 11.22 -4.03 -0.02
N VAL A 9 12.45 -3.95 -0.53
CA VAL A 9 13.03 -2.71 -1.05
C VAL A 9 12.23 -2.16 -2.24
N LYS A 10 11.80 -3.04 -3.16
CA LYS A 10 10.96 -2.62 -4.30
C LYS A 10 9.59 -2.15 -3.86
N ALA A 11 9.01 -2.79 -2.86
CA ALA A 11 7.75 -2.35 -2.28
C ALA A 11 7.88 -0.99 -1.58
N LEU A 12 8.92 -0.78 -0.77
CA LEU A 12 9.19 0.50 -0.12
C LEU A 12 9.44 1.63 -1.11
N SER A 13 10.22 1.40 -2.17
CA SER A 13 10.42 2.39 -3.24
C SER A 13 9.08 2.79 -3.84
N TRP A 14 8.23 1.81 -4.18
CA TRP A 14 6.91 2.10 -4.73
C TRP A 14 6.02 2.86 -3.74
N ILE A 15 6.01 2.48 -2.46
CA ILE A 15 5.25 3.18 -1.41
C ILE A 15 5.74 4.63 -1.30
N SER A 16 7.06 4.87 -1.29
CA SER A 16 7.63 6.21 -1.23
C SER A 16 7.19 7.10 -2.40
N ASP A 17 7.07 6.53 -3.60
CA ASP A 17 6.66 7.25 -4.80
C ASP A 17 5.14 7.54 -4.84
N HIS A 18 4.32 6.78 -4.08
CA HIS A 18 2.85 6.84 -4.16
C HIS A 18 2.18 7.35 -2.87
N ALA A 19 2.88 7.36 -1.75
CA ALA A 19 2.37 7.89 -0.50
C ALA A 19 2.23 9.41 -0.60
N ARG A 20 1.08 9.96 -0.18
CA ARG A 20 0.84 11.41 -0.21
C ARG A 20 1.51 12.14 0.94
N ASN A 21 1.76 11.43 2.03
CA ASN A 21 2.35 11.95 3.25
C ASN A 21 3.02 10.80 4.05
N GLU A 22 3.67 11.16 5.15
CA GLU A 22 4.36 10.21 6.02
C GLU A 22 3.41 9.19 6.68
N GLN A 23 2.17 9.58 6.95
CA GLN A 23 1.17 8.70 7.55
C GLN A 23 0.71 7.60 6.58
N ASP A 24 0.45 7.97 5.31
CA ASP A 24 0.17 7.03 4.22
C ASP A 24 1.36 6.07 4.02
N PHE A 25 2.59 6.59 4.07
CA PHE A 25 3.78 5.76 3.98
C PHE A 25 3.85 4.73 5.11
N LYS A 26 3.67 5.16 6.37
CA LYS A 26 3.69 4.27 7.54
C LYS A 26 2.60 3.20 7.46
N LEU A 27 1.38 3.58 7.09
CA LEU A 27 0.27 2.65 6.96
C LEU A 27 0.54 1.58 5.89
N LEU A 28 0.98 2.00 4.70
CA LEU A 28 1.27 1.07 3.60
C LEU A 28 2.46 0.17 3.94
N LYS A 29 3.47 0.70 4.64
CA LYS A 29 4.60 -0.09 5.13
C LYS A 29 4.15 -1.14 6.14
N GLU A 30 3.31 -0.77 7.10
CA GLU A 30 2.80 -1.70 8.12
C GLU A 30 1.93 -2.81 7.50
N GLN A 31 1.10 -2.46 6.51
CA GLN A 31 0.35 -3.46 5.72
C GLN A 31 1.29 -4.44 5.01
N LEU A 32 2.33 -3.93 4.37
CA LEU A 32 3.32 -4.74 3.67
C LEU A 32 4.04 -5.71 4.62
N GLU A 33 4.48 -5.22 5.78
CA GLU A 33 5.14 -6.01 6.81
C GLU A 33 4.20 -7.09 7.37
N THR A 34 2.95 -6.73 7.65
CA THR A 34 1.92 -7.67 8.12
C THR A 34 1.67 -8.77 7.11
N HIS A 35 1.50 -8.43 5.83
CA HIS A 35 1.26 -9.41 4.78
C HIS A 35 2.44 -10.37 4.63
N HIS A 36 3.66 -9.85 4.62
CA HIS A 36 4.85 -10.68 4.56
C HIS A 36 4.96 -11.60 5.78
N TYR A 37 4.65 -11.11 6.98
CA TYR A 37 4.69 -11.92 8.20
C TYR A 37 3.76 -13.13 8.12
N PHE A 38 2.54 -12.96 7.63
CA PHE A 38 1.54 -14.04 7.58
C PHE A 38 1.62 -14.93 6.33
N THR A 39 2.12 -14.41 5.21
CA THR A 39 2.06 -15.12 3.91
C THR A 39 3.43 -15.40 3.29
N GLY A 40 4.48 -14.73 3.76
CA GLY A 40 5.80 -14.71 3.12
C GLY A 40 5.86 -13.81 1.88
N GLU A 41 4.75 -13.23 1.44
CA GLU A 41 4.68 -12.42 0.22
C GLU A 41 4.69 -10.91 0.51
N TYR A 42 5.36 -10.13 -0.34
CA TYR A 42 5.28 -8.68 -0.31
C TYR A 42 4.21 -8.21 -1.28
N PHE A 43 3.04 -7.84 -0.78
CA PHE A 43 1.99 -7.26 -1.61
C PHE A 43 1.21 -6.17 -0.88
N LEU A 44 0.55 -5.32 -1.66
CA LEU A 44 -0.40 -4.31 -1.18
C LEU A 44 -1.73 -4.47 -1.91
N TYR A 45 -2.82 -4.24 -1.19
CA TYR A 45 -4.10 -4.03 -1.83
C TYR A 45 -4.23 -2.56 -2.23
N THR A 46 -3.92 -2.24 -3.49
CA THR A 46 -4.28 -0.98 -4.12
C THR A 46 -5.77 -1.00 -4.47
N ASN A 47 -6.61 -1.14 -3.44
CA ASN A 47 -8.00 -0.67 -3.47
C ASN A 47 -8.06 0.55 -2.57
N LEU A 48 -7.30 1.58 -2.93
CA LEU A 48 -7.70 2.95 -2.63
C LEU A 48 -8.85 3.33 -3.59
N ALA A 49 -9.95 2.58 -3.54
CA ALA A 49 -11.27 3.19 -3.65
C ALA A 49 -11.56 3.82 -2.28
N CYS A 50 -10.66 4.68 -1.79
CA CYS A 50 -11.05 5.64 -0.78
C CYS A 50 -12.01 6.59 -1.47
N SER A 51 -13.27 6.49 -1.07
CA SER A 51 -14.14 7.65 -0.95
C SER A 51 -14.37 8.40 -2.27
N SER A 52 -15.25 7.87 -3.11
CA SER A 52 -16.17 8.76 -3.83
C SER A 52 -17.15 9.35 -2.82
N ASN A 53 -16.67 10.23 -1.92
CA ASN A 53 -17.38 11.47 -1.66
C ASN A 53 -17.17 12.36 -2.90
N GLY A 54 -17.61 11.86 -4.05
CA GLY A 54 -17.95 12.69 -5.18
C GLY A 54 -19.27 13.29 -4.81
N GLY A 55 -19.24 14.48 -4.23
CA GLY A 55 -20.40 15.34 -4.14
C GLY A 55 -21.10 15.34 -5.50
N LYS A 56 -22.33 14.87 -5.51
CA LYS A 56 -23.29 15.13 -6.57
C LYS A 56 -24.66 15.17 -5.92
N ILE A 57 -25.27 16.35 -6.11
CA ILE A 57 -26.64 16.82 -5.83
C ILE A 57 -27.04 16.94 -4.36
#